data_AF-A0A2E7UMN4-F1
#
_entry.id   AF-A0A2E7UMN4-F1
#
_cell.length_a   1.000
_cell.length_b   1.000
_cell.length_c   1.000
_cell.angle_alpha   90.00
_cell.angle_beta   90.00
_cell.angle_gamma   90.00
#
_symmetry.space_group_name_H-M   'P 1'
#
loop_
_entity.id
_entity.type
_entity.pdbx_description
1 polymer ?
#
loop_
_entity_poly.entity_id
_entity_poly.type
_entity_poly.pdbx_seq_one_letter_code
_entity_poly.pdbx_strand_id
1 'polypeptide(L)'
;MGRSVQLGVAAVGAALAGTEGWEAIPPERRALFVGASPELGDPNDLSYALNAASKSGTFDLQAFAEDGINLIHPLWLVRGLSNNVIGFASAVHNFQGVNANYCDGRRGGWNALMEGIEAVAEGRADVVVAGGADSFVGAEPMVGVPCGEGAAFLVLRPAADHEDEIVPGDPALLQGIEEELGYLGAAAAPVAWVRANCAF
;
A
#
# COMPACT_ATOMS: atom_id res chain seq x y z
N MET A 1 12.67 -1.71 -4.21
CA MET A 1 11.30 -1.89 -3.70
C MET A 1 11.35 -2.98 -2.66
N GLY A 2 10.88 -2.73 -1.45
CA GLY A 2 10.68 -3.82 -0.49
C GLY A 2 9.43 -4.63 -0.82
N ARG A 3 9.12 -5.54 0.10
CA ARG A 3 8.13 -6.60 -0.13
C ARG A 3 6.72 -6.08 -0.29
N SER A 4 6.30 -5.13 0.55
CA SER A 4 4.97 -4.50 0.46
C SER A 4 4.77 -3.84 -0.89
N VAL A 5 5.77 -3.08 -1.36
CA VAL A 5 5.71 -2.37 -2.64
C VAL A 5 5.66 -3.34 -3.83
N GLN A 6 6.43 -4.44 -3.78
CA GLN A 6 6.35 -5.48 -4.81
C GLN A 6 4.96 -6.13 -4.87
N LEU A 7 4.40 -6.50 -3.71
CA LEU A 7 3.05 -7.07 -3.62
C LEU A 7 2.00 -6.10 -4.16
N GLY A 8 2.07 -4.83 -3.75
CA GLY A 8 1.11 -3.81 -4.18
C GLY A 8 1.14 -3.54 -5.67
N VAL A 9 2.33 -3.33 -6.25
CA VAL A 9 2.45 -3.09 -7.70
C VAL A 9 2.01 -4.32 -8.51
N ALA A 10 2.35 -5.53 -8.06
CA ALA A 10 1.91 -6.76 -8.72
C ALA A 10 0.39 -6.94 -8.63
N ALA A 11 -0.23 -6.66 -7.48
CA ALA A 11 -1.66 -6.79 -7.29
C ALA A 11 -2.46 -5.76 -8.10
N VAL A 12 -1.97 -4.51 -8.22
CA VAL A 12 -2.54 -3.52 -9.14
C VAL A 12 -2.47 -4.02 -10.58
N GLY A 13 -1.30 -4.51 -11.00
CA GLY A 13 -1.13 -5.08 -12.35
C GLY A 13 -2.06 -6.26 -12.62
N ALA A 14 -2.26 -7.15 -11.64
CA ALA A 14 -3.18 -8.29 -11.76
C ALA A 14 -4.64 -7.84 -11.88
N ALA A 15 -5.08 -6.86 -11.08
CA ALA A 15 -6.43 -6.30 -11.16
C ALA A 15 -6.70 -5.65 -12.52
N LEU A 16 -5.73 -4.91 -13.06
CA LEU A 16 -5.82 -4.29 -14.38
C LEU A 16 -5.80 -5.30 -15.52
N ALA A 17 -4.98 -6.36 -15.43
CA ALA A 17 -4.93 -7.41 -16.45
C ALA A 17 -6.27 -8.17 -16.60
N GLY A 18 -7.08 -8.20 -15.54
CA GLY A 18 -8.44 -8.76 -15.56
C GLY A 18 -9.54 -7.78 -16.00
N THR A 19 -9.20 -6.55 -16.35
CA THR A 19 -10.16 -5.51 -16.73
C THR A 19 -10.02 -5.18 -18.21
N GLU A 20 -11.09 -5.29 -18.99
CA GLU A 20 -11.05 -4.93 -20.41
C GLU A 20 -11.24 -3.41 -20.63
N GLY A 21 -10.47 -2.81 -21.53
CA GLY A 21 -10.71 -1.46 -22.06
C GLY A 21 -10.25 -0.30 -21.19
N TRP A 22 -9.66 -0.54 -20.01
CA TRP A 22 -9.15 0.53 -19.15
C TRP A 22 -8.03 1.33 -19.84
N GLU A 23 -7.25 0.72 -20.73
CA GLU A 23 -6.17 1.38 -21.47
C GLU A 23 -6.69 2.43 -22.47
N ALA A 24 -7.96 2.39 -22.85
CA ALA A 24 -8.58 3.37 -23.73
C ALA A 24 -9.03 4.64 -23.00
N ILE A 25 -9.21 4.57 -21.67
CA ILE A 25 -9.62 5.71 -20.84
C ILE A 25 -8.45 6.72 -20.79
N PRO A 26 -8.65 8.04 -20.96
CA PRO A 26 -7.55 9.00 -20.90
C PRO A 26 -6.75 8.91 -19.58
N PRO A 27 -5.41 8.98 -19.57
CA PRO A 27 -4.58 8.87 -18.38
C PRO A 27 -4.99 9.76 -17.19
N GLU A 28 -5.44 10.98 -17.47
CA GLU A 28 -5.93 11.98 -16.51
C GLU A 28 -7.31 11.63 -15.91
N ARG A 29 -8.01 10.65 -16.49
CA ARG A 29 -9.27 10.08 -16.02
C ARG A 29 -9.08 8.73 -15.32
N ARG A 30 -7.83 8.27 -15.15
CA ARG A 30 -7.46 7.06 -14.41
C ARG A 30 -6.93 7.45 -13.03
N ALA A 31 -7.57 6.93 -12.00
CA ALA A 31 -7.27 7.26 -10.61
C ALA A 31 -6.81 6.04 -9.82
N LEU A 32 -5.95 6.25 -8.84
CA LEU A 32 -5.34 5.19 -8.03
C LEU A 32 -5.35 5.62 -6.56
N PHE A 33 -6.02 4.84 -5.71
CA PHE A 33 -6.06 5.07 -4.26
C PHE A 33 -5.44 3.87 -3.55
N VAL A 34 -4.47 4.13 -2.69
CA VAL A 34 -3.67 3.07 -2.08
C VAL A 34 -3.59 3.24 -0.57
N GLY A 35 -3.96 2.20 0.16
CA GLY A 35 -3.58 2.02 1.55
C GLY A 35 -2.26 1.28 1.65
N ALA A 36 -1.26 1.88 2.30
CA ALA A 36 0.02 1.23 2.57
C ALA A 36 0.68 1.84 3.81
N SER A 37 1.29 0.98 4.62
CA SER A 37 2.14 1.40 5.73
C SER A 37 3.56 1.69 5.22
N PRO A 38 4.36 2.49 5.96
CA PRO A 38 5.80 2.59 5.69
C PRO A 38 6.44 1.20 5.75
N GLU A 39 7.34 0.89 4.82
CA GLU A 39 7.99 -0.42 4.85
C GLU A 39 8.94 -0.51 6.04
N LEU A 40 8.97 -1.67 6.67
CA LEU A 40 10.03 -2.04 7.59
C LEU A 40 11.30 -2.24 6.75
N GLY A 41 12.18 -1.25 6.76
CA GLY A 41 13.50 -1.34 6.15
C GLY A 41 14.36 -2.43 6.81
N ASP A 42 15.54 -2.71 6.24
CA ASP A 42 16.48 -3.62 6.90
C ASP A 42 16.92 -3.00 8.23
N PRO A 43 16.79 -3.69 9.37
CA PRO A 43 17.26 -3.19 10.67
C PRO A 43 18.75 -2.76 10.65
N ASN A 44 19.54 -3.30 9.74
CA ASN A 44 20.96 -3.01 9.58
C ASN A 44 21.25 -1.88 8.60
N ASP A 45 20.26 -1.30 7.90
CA ASP A 45 20.47 -0.24 6.91
C ASP A 45 21.17 0.99 7.52
N LEU A 46 20.96 1.25 8.82
CA LEU A 46 21.61 2.36 9.54
C LEU A 46 22.79 1.91 10.42
N SER A 47 23.13 0.62 10.45
CA SER A 47 24.11 0.07 11.39
C SER A 47 25.49 0.72 11.26
N TYR A 48 25.98 0.95 10.05
CA TYR A 48 27.27 1.61 9.82
C TYR A 48 27.29 3.05 10.35
N ALA A 49 26.23 3.80 10.10
CA ALA A 49 26.09 5.18 10.57
C ALA A 49 26.01 5.23 12.12
N LEU A 50 25.23 4.33 12.72
CA LEU A 50 25.09 4.23 14.17
C LEU A 50 26.39 3.76 14.85
N ASN A 51 27.12 2.82 14.25
CA ASN A 51 28.40 2.33 14.75
C ASN A 51 29.48 3.42 14.68
N ALA A 52 29.53 4.21 13.59
CA ALA A 52 30.43 5.35 13.48
C ALA A 52 30.16 6.40 14.56
N ALA A 53 28.89 6.58 14.92
CA ALA A 53 28.44 7.50 15.97
C ALA A 53 28.56 6.95 17.39
N SER A 54 28.89 5.66 17.60
CA SER A 54 28.84 5.03 18.92
C SER A 54 30.17 4.36 19.32
N LYS A 55 31.31 4.85 18.78
CA LYS A 55 32.65 4.27 19.00
C LYS A 55 33.04 4.15 20.49
N SER A 56 32.54 5.05 21.35
CA SER A 56 32.78 5.05 22.80
C SER A 56 31.82 4.15 23.60
N GLY A 57 30.89 3.46 22.93
CA GLY A 57 29.79 2.73 23.58
C GLY A 57 28.57 3.60 23.90
N THR A 58 28.61 4.90 23.62
CA THR A 58 27.49 5.84 23.75
C THR A 58 27.28 6.57 22.43
N PHE A 59 26.01 6.81 22.06
CA PHE A 59 25.70 7.56 20.85
C PHE A 59 26.17 9.02 20.94
N ASP A 60 26.92 9.47 19.94
CA ASP A 60 27.41 10.84 19.75
C ASP A 60 26.79 11.45 18.48
N LEU A 61 25.94 12.46 18.68
CA LEU A 61 25.25 13.15 17.59
C LEU A 61 26.21 13.93 16.68
N GLN A 62 27.30 14.48 17.22
CA GLN A 62 28.28 15.21 16.41
C GLN A 62 29.02 14.22 15.50
N ALA A 63 29.47 13.09 16.03
CA ALA A 63 30.09 12.04 15.23
C ALA A 63 29.12 11.46 14.19
N PHE A 64 27.82 11.36 14.50
CA PHE A 64 26.81 10.97 13.52
C PHE A 64 26.70 11.98 12.37
N ALA A 65 26.68 13.27 12.66
CA ALA A 65 26.56 14.32 11.65
C ALA A 65 27.81 14.44 10.76
N GLU A 66 29.00 14.27 11.34
CA GLU A 66 30.28 14.41 10.62
C GLU A 66 30.65 13.15 9.84
N ASP A 67 30.56 11.98 10.47
CA ASP A 67 31.01 10.69 9.90
C ASP A 67 29.84 9.80 9.49
N GLY A 68 28.81 9.70 10.32
CA GLY A 68 27.75 8.69 10.20
C GLY A 68 26.82 8.90 9.00
N ILE A 69 26.38 10.13 8.74
CA ILE A 69 25.40 10.44 7.68
C ILE A 69 25.89 10.02 6.29
N ASN A 70 27.20 10.11 6.05
CA ASN A 70 27.84 9.74 4.78
C ASN A 70 27.86 8.23 4.54
N LEU A 71 27.57 7.42 5.57
CA LEU A 71 27.49 5.97 5.51
C LEU A 71 26.07 5.47 5.25
N ILE A 72 25.06 6.35 5.26
CA ILE A 72 23.67 5.99 4.95
C ILE A 72 23.53 5.87 3.44
N HIS A 73 23.00 4.74 2.97
CA HIS A 73 22.73 4.56 1.55
C HIS A 73 21.78 5.68 1.05
N PRO A 74 22.07 6.39 -0.06
CA PRO A 74 21.27 7.55 -0.49
C PRO A 74 19.79 7.22 -0.73
N LEU A 75 19.49 5.99 -1.17
CA LEU A 75 18.12 5.52 -1.38
C LEU A 75 17.47 4.92 -0.13
N TRP A 76 18.11 4.96 1.04
CA TRP A 76 17.59 4.33 2.25
C TRP A 76 16.16 4.78 2.56
N LEU A 77 15.96 6.10 2.68
CA LEU A 77 14.65 6.65 3.02
C LEU A 77 13.62 6.37 1.92
N VAL A 78 13.98 6.62 0.65
CA VAL A 78 13.03 6.50 -0.46
C VAL A 78 12.60 5.06 -0.73
N ARG A 79 13.39 4.06 -0.31
CA ARG A 79 13.00 2.65 -0.44
C ARG A 79 11.82 2.28 0.47
N GLY A 80 11.72 2.90 1.65
CA GLY A 80 10.72 2.57 2.66
C GLY A 80 9.47 3.47 2.66
N LEU A 81 9.33 4.37 1.68
CA LEU A 81 8.17 5.25 1.61
C LEU A 81 6.89 4.47 1.30
N SER A 82 5.85 4.69 2.10
CA SER A 82 4.53 4.08 1.93
C SER A 82 3.89 4.41 0.58
N ASN A 83 4.12 5.61 0.06
CA ASN A 83 3.60 6.04 -1.24
C ASN A 83 4.34 5.42 -2.45
N ASN A 84 5.26 4.50 -2.24
CA ASN A 84 5.94 3.81 -3.34
C ASN A 84 4.98 2.94 -4.16
N VAL A 85 4.00 2.28 -3.54
CA VAL A 85 3.01 1.48 -4.30
C VAL A 85 2.29 2.36 -5.32
N ILE A 86 1.70 3.47 -4.88
CA ILE A 86 1.01 4.41 -5.78
C ILE A 86 1.97 5.01 -6.80
N GLY A 87 3.18 5.40 -6.39
CA GLY A 87 4.16 6.01 -7.29
C GLY A 87 4.60 5.07 -8.42
N PHE A 88 4.97 3.84 -8.09
CA PHE A 88 5.39 2.86 -9.09
C PHE A 88 4.21 2.37 -9.95
N ALA A 89 3.07 2.06 -9.36
CA ALA A 89 1.90 1.59 -10.12
C ALA A 89 1.37 2.68 -11.07
N SER A 90 1.27 3.94 -10.61
CA SER A 90 0.87 5.05 -11.48
C SER A 90 1.85 5.26 -12.64
N ALA A 91 3.16 5.16 -12.38
CA ALA A 91 4.18 5.29 -13.42
C ALA A 91 4.12 4.15 -14.45
N VAL A 92 3.92 2.90 -13.99
CA VAL A 92 3.86 1.72 -14.86
C VAL A 92 2.62 1.71 -15.74
N HIS A 93 1.45 2.08 -15.19
CA HIS A 93 0.16 2.00 -15.88
C HIS A 93 -0.34 3.34 -16.43
N ASN A 94 0.46 4.40 -16.30
CA ASN A 94 0.16 5.76 -16.75
C ASN A 94 -1.16 6.32 -16.15
N PHE A 95 -1.28 6.25 -14.81
CA PHE A 95 -2.40 6.85 -14.07
C PHE A 95 -2.02 8.27 -13.64
N GLN A 96 -2.69 9.27 -14.21
CA GLN A 96 -2.39 10.70 -14.00
C GLN A 96 -3.56 11.46 -13.35
N GLY A 97 -4.69 10.80 -13.12
CA GLY A 97 -5.86 11.40 -12.47
C GLY A 97 -5.69 11.58 -10.96
N VAL A 98 -6.81 11.74 -10.27
CA VAL A 98 -6.84 11.91 -8.81
C VAL A 98 -6.25 10.69 -8.12
N ASN A 99 -5.19 10.90 -7.33
CA ASN A 99 -4.40 9.83 -6.74
C ASN A 99 -4.11 10.19 -5.27
N ALA A 100 -4.31 9.24 -4.34
CA ALA A 100 -3.96 9.46 -2.93
C ALA A 100 -3.47 8.18 -2.23
N ASN A 101 -2.54 8.37 -1.29
CA ASN A 101 -2.01 7.31 -0.45
C ASN A 101 -2.46 7.51 1.02
N TYR A 102 -2.98 6.45 1.63
CA TYR A 102 -3.51 6.44 2.98
C TYR A 102 -2.61 5.63 3.92
N CYS A 103 -2.04 6.31 4.91
CA CYS A 103 -1.17 5.72 5.94
C CYS A 103 -1.89 5.64 7.30
N ASP A 104 -3.05 4.99 7.34
CA ASP A 104 -3.89 4.87 8.55
C ASP A 104 -3.91 3.43 9.10
N GLY A 105 -2.75 2.75 9.04
CA GLY A 105 -2.59 1.35 9.45
C GLY A 105 -3.68 0.45 8.87
N ARG A 106 -4.39 -0.28 9.74
CA ARG A 106 -5.51 -1.19 9.40
C ARG A 106 -6.61 -0.55 8.55
N ARG A 107 -6.81 0.77 8.68
CA ARG A 107 -7.87 1.50 7.97
C ARG A 107 -7.41 2.03 6.62
N GLY A 108 -6.10 2.04 6.35
CA GLY A 108 -5.54 2.65 5.15
C GLY A 108 -6.17 2.12 3.86
N GLY A 109 -6.24 0.80 3.69
CA GLY A 109 -6.83 0.20 2.49
C GLY A 109 -8.34 0.40 2.42
N TRP A 110 -9.03 0.44 3.56
CA TRP A 110 -10.46 0.73 3.57
C TRP A 110 -10.76 2.18 3.15
N ASN A 111 -10.02 3.14 3.72
CA ASN A 111 -10.14 4.55 3.34
C ASN A 111 -9.86 4.75 1.85
N ALA A 112 -8.86 4.04 1.32
CA ALA A 112 -8.55 4.05 -0.12
C ALA A 112 -9.69 3.51 -0.98
N LEU A 113 -10.32 2.40 -0.56
CA LEU A 113 -11.49 1.84 -1.24
C LEU A 113 -12.68 2.81 -1.24
N MET A 114 -13.01 3.37 -0.09
CA MET A 114 -14.13 4.31 0.04
C MET A 114 -13.90 5.56 -0.80
N GLU A 115 -12.70 6.15 -0.73
CA GLU A 115 -12.36 7.29 -1.59
C GLU A 115 -12.47 6.94 -3.08
N GLY A 116 -12.03 5.73 -3.46
CA GLY A 116 -12.13 5.28 -4.84
C GLY A 116 -13.56 5.15 -5.35
N ILE A 117 -14.47 4.67 -4.49
CA ILE A 117 -15.90 4.59 -4.79
C ILE A 117 -16.47 6.00 -4.99
N GLU A 118 -16.18 6.92 -4.07
CA GLU A 118 -16.62 8.31 -4.18
C GLU A 118 -16.02 9.01 -5.41
N ALA A 119 -14.77 8.72 -5.77
CA ALA A 119 -14.12 9.31 -6.95
C ALA A 119 -14.82 8.93 -8.26
N VAL A 120 -15.33 7.70 -8.36
CA VAL A 120 -16.17 7.28 -9.48
C VAL A 120 -17.54 7.95 -9.40
N ALA A 121 -18.20 7.91 -8.24
CA ALA A 121 -19.56 8.43 -8.06
C ALA A 121 -19.66 9.94 -8.33
N GLU A 122 -18.62 10.70 -7.96
CA GLU A 122 -18.51 12.15 -8.20
C GLU A 122 -18.03 12.50 -9.62
N GLY A 123 -17.71 11.50 -10.46
CA GLY A 123 -17.21 11.70 -11.82
C GLY A 123 -15.79 12.27 -11.91
N ARG A 124 -15.00 12.18 -10.82
CA ARG A 124 -13.60 12.62 -10.79
C ARG A 124 -12.69 11.74 -11.65
N ALA A 125 -13.06 10.47 -11.83
CA ALA A 125 -12.36 9.51 -12.68
C ALA A 125 -13.34 8.56 -13.37
N ASP A 126 -12.94 8.00 -14.51
CA ASP A 126 -13.74 7.05 -15.29
C ASP A 126 -13.32 5.59 -15.00
N VAL A 127 -12.11 5.41 -14.47
CA VAL A 127 -11.65 4.16 -13.86
C VAL A 127 -10.79 4.47 -12.65
N VAL A 128 -11.04 3.74 -11.57
CA VAL A 128 -10.28 3.83 -10.34
C VAL A 128 -9.73 2.46 -9.99
N VAL A 129 -8.45 2.38 -9.65
CA VAL A 129 -7.92 1.24 -8.92
C VAL A 129 -7.84 1.63 -7.45
N ALA A 130 -8.44 0.85 -6.55
CA ALA A 130 -8.43 1.16 -5.13
C ALA A 130 -8.19 -0.08 -4.27
N GLY A 131 -7.45 0.05 -3.18
CA GLY A 131 -7.15 -1.09 -2.32
C GLY A 131 -5.98 -0.84 -1.38
N GLY A 132 -5.31 -1.91 -0.97
CA GLY A 132 -4.18 -1.81 -0.07
C GLY A 132 -3.21 -2.98 -0.15
N ALA A 133 -1.97 -2.72 0.25
CA ALA A 133 -0.90 -3.70 0.28
C ALA A 133 -0.02 -3.45 1.50
N ASP A 134 0.39 -4.52 2.18
CA ASP A 134 1.31 -4.46 3.31
C ASP A 134 2.03 -5.80 3.52
N SER A 135 3.19 -5.73 4.16
CA SER A 135 3.99 -6.88 4.57
C SER A 135 4.61 -6.60 5.92
N PHE A 136 4.16 -7.33 6.94
CA PHE A 136 4.69 -7.27 8.31
C PHE A 136 5.49 -8.53 8.68
N VAL A 137 5.76 -9.44 7.74
CA VAL A 137 6.58 -10.63 8.00
C VAL A 137 7.92 -10.23 8.60
N GLY A 138 8.27 -10.78 9.76
CA GLY A 138 9.49 -10.44 10.50
C GLY A 138 9.33 -9.27 11.50
N ALA A 139 8.17 -8.62 11.52
CA ALA A 139 7.86 -7.52 12.43
C ALA A 139 7.31 -8.00 13.78
N GLU A 140 7.08 -9.30 13.98
CA GLU A 140 6.42 -9.87 15.15
C GLU A 140 7.02 -9.38 16.48
N PRO A 141 8.36 -9.25 16.63
CA PRO A 141 8.95 -8.71 17.86
C PRO A 141 8.58 -7.25 18.13
N MET A 142 8.28 -6.46 17.10
CA MET A 142 7.88 -5.05 17.21
C MET A 142 6.38 -4.87 17.45
N VAL A 143 5.55 -5.64 16.76
CA VAL A 143 4.08 -5.50 16.81
C VAL A 143 3.42 -6.41 17.86
N GLY A 144 4.11 -7.44 18.34
CA GLY A 144 3.63 -8.30 19.43
C GLY A 144 2.52 -9.28 19.03
N VAL A 145 2.26 -9.45 17.73
CA VAL A 145 1.25 -10.35 17.18
C VAL A 145 1.81 -11.12 15.98
N PRO A 146 1.28 -12.30 15.62
CA PRO A 146 1.62 -12.97 14.37
C PRO A 146 1.41 -12.03 13.19
N CYS A 147 2.37 -11.96 12.28
CA CYS A 147 2.35 -11.04 11.15
C CYS A 147 2.25 -11.78 9.83
N GLY A 148 1.59 -11.14 8.86
CA GLY A 148 1.41 -11.65 7.52
C GLY A 148 1.83 -10.64 6.47
N GLU A 149 1.49 -10.97 5.24
CA GLU A 149 1.59 -10.09 4.09
C GLU A 149 0.41 -10.31 3.14
N GLY A 150 0.00 -9.27 2.45
CA GLY A 150 -1.15 -9.34 1.56
C GLY A 150 -1.31 -8.08 0.72
N ALA A 151 -2.03 -8.23 -0.39
CA ALA A 151 -2.45 -7.12 -1.22
C ALA A 151 -3.76 -7.48 -1.92
N ALA A 152 -4.66 -6.51 -1.99
CA ALA A 152 -5.88 -6.63 -2.77
C ALA A 152 -6.28 -5.25 -3.31
N PHE A 153 -6.61 -5.22 -4.59
CA PHE A 153 -7.05 -4.02 -5.30
C PHE A 153 -8.26 -4.36 -6.17
N LEU A 154 -9.20 -3.42 -6.21
CA LEU A 154 -10.38 -3.48 -7.04
C LEU A 154 -10.27 -2.44 -8.16
N VAL A 155 -10.79 -2.79 -9.32
CA VAL A 155 -11.00 -1.83 -10.41
C VAL A 155 -12.46 -1.40 -10.38
N LEU A 156 -12.69 -0.12 -10.09
CA LEU A 156 -13.99 0.52 -9.98
C LEU A 156 -14.24 1.36 -11.23
N ARG A 157 -15.48 1.32 -11.72
CA ARG A 157 -15.94 2.09 -12.87
C ARG A 157 -17.39 2.52 -12.65
N PRO A 158 -17.89 3.53 -13.36
CA PRO A 158 -19.32 3.84 -13.36
C PRO A 158 -20.12 2.58 -13.72
N ALA A 159 -21.17 2.31 -12.96
CA ALA A 159 -22.07 1.19 -13.22
C ALA A 159 -22.78 1.40 -14.57
N ALA A 160 -22.85 0.37 -15.40
CA ALA A 160 -23.73 0.39 -16.56
C ALA A 160 -25.19 0.20 -16.13
N ASP A 161 -26.13 0.53 -17.02
CA ASP A 161 -27.55 0.24 -16.78
C ASP A 161 -27.72 -1.25 -16.43
N HIS A 162 -28.33 -1.52 -15.27
CA HIS A 162 -28.57 -2.87 -14.72
C HIS A 162 -27.37 -3.62 -14.13
N GLU A 163 -26.23 -2.97 -13.90
CA GLU A 163 -25.16 -3.55 -13.06
C GLU A 163 -25.40 -3.23 -11.58
N ASP A 164 -25.12 -4.20 -10.70
CA ASP A 164 -25.19 -3.99 -9.26
C ASP A 164 -24.09 -3.03 -8.81
N GLU A 165 -24.47 -2.00 -8.06
CA GLU A 165 -23.52 -1.10 -7.42
C GLU A 165 -22.74 -1.83 -6.33
N ILE A 166 -21.47 -1.46 -6.14
CA ILE A 166 -20.67 -1.97 -5.03
C ILE A 166 -21.26 -1.45 -3.72
N VAL A 167 -21.67 -2.38 -2.85
CA VAL A 167 -22.03 -2.06 -1.47
C VAL A 167 -20.83 -2.41 -0.60
N PRO A 168 -19.96 -1.45 -0.24
CA PRO A 168 -18.73 -1.76 0.50
C PRO A 168 -19.02 -2.48 1.81
N GLY A 169 -20.12 -2.13 2.50
CA GLY A 169 -20.47 -2.69 3.80
C GLY A 169 -19.71 -2.00 4.94
N ASP A 170 -19.63 -2.66 6.10
CA ASP A 170 -18.95 -2.13 7.28
C ASP A 170 -17.58 -2.80 7.44
N PRO A 171 -16.46 -2.04 7.51
CA PRO A 171 -15.14 -2.61 7.73
C PRO A 171 -15.03 -3.38 9.06
N ALA A 172 -15.88 -3.09 10.05
CA ALA A 172 -15.95 -3.86 11.28
C ALA A 172 -16.56 -5.26 11.08
N LEU A 173 -17.26 -5.52 9.99
CA LEU A 173 -17.76 -6.86 9.63
C LEU A 173 -16.73 -7.67 8.82
N LEU A 174 -15.66 -7.02 8.36
CA LEU A 174 -14.53 -7.65 7.66
C LEU A 174 -13.46 -8.17 8.64
N GLN A 175 -13.83 -8.39 9.90
CA GLN A 175 -12.96 -8.90 10.96
C GLN A 175 -12.64 -10.39 10.76
N GLY A 176 -11.51 -10.84 11.32
CA GLY A 176 -11.14 -12.27 11.40
C GLY A 176 -10.12 -12.74 10.35
N ILE A 177 -9.92 -12.01 9.25
CA ILE A 177 -8.95 -12.44 8.22
C ILE A 177 -7.51 -12.57 8.75
N GLU A 178 -7.15 -11.72 9.72
CA GLU A 178 -5.82 -11.71 10.33
C GLU A 178 -5.65 -12.77 11.43
N GLU A 179 -6.72 -13.46 11.85
CA GLU A 179 -6.61 -14.68 12.66
C GLU A 179 -6.04 -15.84 11.82
N GLU A 180 -6.34 -15.85 10.52
CA GLU A 180 -5.83 -16.83 9.55
C GLU A 180 -4.48 -16.40 8.97
N LEU A 181 -4.37 -15.14 8.55
CA LEU A 181 -3.23 -14.65 7.75
C LEU A 181 -2.19 -13.88 8.55
N GLY A 182 -2.41 -13.65 9.85
CA GLY A 182 -1.60 -12.73 10.66
C GLY A 182 -1.91 -11.26 10.36
N TYR A 183 -1.25 -10.34 11.07
CA TYR A 183 -1.44 -8.90 10.90
C TYR A 183 -1.08 -8.43 9.49
N LEU A 184 -2.04 -7.80 8.80
CA LEU A 184 -1.94 -7.37 7.40
C LEU A 184 -1.94 -5.85 7.22
N GLY A 185 -2.08 -5.06 8.29
CA GLY A 185 -2.13 -3.61 8.21
C GLY A 185 -3.15 -3.11 7.18
N ALA A 186 -2.74 -2.25 6.27
CA ALA A 186 -3.61 -1.63 5.28
C ALA A 186 -4.25 -2.63 4.30
N ALA A 187 -3.67 -3.82 4.13
CA ALA A 187 -4.22 -4.85 3.25
C ALA A 187 -5.41 -5.62 3.87
N ALA A 188 -5.62 -5.53 5.19
CA ALA A 188 -6.58 -6.36 5.91
C ALA A 188 -8.01 -6.25 5.34
N ALA A 189 -8.58 -5.04 5.31
CA ALA A 189 -9.95 -4.84 4.86
C ALA A 189 -10.15 -5.12 3.35
N PRO A 190 -9.28 -4.66 2.42
CA PRO A 190 -9.36 -5.05 1.02
C PRO A 190 -9.30 -6.56 0.79
N VAL A 191 -8.38 -7.28 1.45
CA VAL A 191 -8.25 -8.74 1.31
C VAL A 191 -9.50 -9.46 1.83
N ALA A 192 -10.00 -9.06 2.99
CA ALA A 192 -11.23 -9.61 3.56
C ALA A 192 -12.43 -9.38 2.62
N TRP A 193 -12.56 -8.16 2.09
CA TRP A 193 -13.66 -7.82 1.19
C TRP A 193 -13.62 -8.66 -0.08
N VAL A 194 -12.46 -8.78 -0.74
CA VAL A 194 -12.33 -9.57 -1.96
C VAL A 194 -12.62 -11.04 -1.70
N ARG A 195 -12.13 -11.62 -0.60
CA ARG A 195 -12.44 -13.03 -0.23
C ARG A 195 -13.93 -13.28 0.03
N ALA A 196 -14.64 -12.30 0.57
CA ALA A 196 -16.07 -12.43 0.86
C ALA A 196 -16.96 -12.26 -0.39
N ASN A 197 -16.51 -11.48 -1.38
CA ASN A 197 -17.36 -11.03 -2.49
C ASN A 197 -16.89 -11.51 -3.88
N CYS A 198 -15.67 -11.99 -4.03
CA CYS A 198 -15.12 -12.46 -5.29
C CYS A 198 -14.81 -13.96 -5.22
N ALA A 199 -15.28 -14.72 -6.21
CA ALA A 199 -14.93 -16.12 -6.36
C ALA A 199 -13.51 -16.27 -6.94
N PHE A 200 -12.73 -17.21 -6.41
CA PHE A 200 -11.40 -17.58 -6.88
C PHE A 200 -11.39 -18.98 -7.50
#